data_AF-A0A3E4JWA4-F1
#
_entry.id   AF-A0A3E4JWA4-F1
#
_cell.length_a   1.000
_cell.length_b   1.000
_cell.length_c   1.000
_cell.angle_alpha   90.00
_cell.angle_beta   90.00
_cell.angle_gamma   90.00
#
_symmetry.space_group_name_H-M   'P 1'
#
loop_
_entity.id
_entity.type
_entity.pdbx_description
1 polymer ?
#
loop_
_entity_poly.entity_id
_entity_poly.type
_entity_poly.pdbx_seq_one_letter_code
_entity_poly.pdbx_strand_id
1 'polypeptide(L)'
;MVNITDKSKCCGCNACGDVCIHQAIKFHIDVEGFWYPEVDKDKCTDCGLCEKVCPIINKEDWHESGGFEKPHCYALINKNIEVRLDSTSGGAFSALADEIYKKSGYVGGAIYNEDWSVSQFLSSSREDLSRLRSSKYLQSHLDGFYIAVREALKTGKPVLVCGSPCQMAAMKRFLRKPYENLMVVDYICRGIASPLYFKQFINYLEQKHHSTVVYYKAKSKELGWRTLSTRVEFANKDVDYILGKENPWLSMQYKIPEVCRPSCFDCPFKGFPRTSDLTIGDLWSSPGSIPKELDSDIGTSVVFANNEKGADMLNKCKKKIIWSDFSFEEATKGNYHLMYSLKHSEHNREDFFKTLNISFQACIDKYMPDFGQTQKSLKEKIKNVACFIKGVTGAAGWNIGTWIKNMRYNLFCRQIETDILERKFIIINKYCTLDLHPKAKLVLNAPFIMGYKRIKGSKLESRLLIEENGRMEIKYGSYTVYYGADIQVFKGAHLEIGGDASVNVGLNLICANHISIGRWTGGGRNVTIRDNNGEHHISIRGYKTSIPIVIKEHVWLTENCTIMPGTTIEAGAIISARSVVQGHVPSFSIVSGDPAKVIETKVYWKS
;
A
#
# COMPACT_ATOMS: atom_id res chain seq x y z
N MET A 1 -6.91 -25.17 -35.42
CA MET A 1 -7.65 -24.15 -34.62
C MET A 1 -7.34 -24.28 -33.13
N VAL A 2 -7.29 -23.16 -32.38
CA VAL A 2 -7.05 -23.21 -30.92
C VAL A 2 -8.16 -23.97 -30.20
N ASN A 3 -7.79 -24.93 -29.34
CA ASN A 3 -8.73 -25.68 -28.52
C ASN A 3 -8.12 -25.87 -27.12
N ILE A 4 -8.77 -25.32 -26.09
CA ILE A 4 -8.25 -25.36 -24.72
C ILE A 4 -8.96 -26.47 -23.95
N THR A 5 -8.35 -27.65 -23.91
CA THR A 5 -8.79 -28.77 -23.07
C THR A 5 -8.09 -28.77 -21.71
N ASP A 6 -6.88 -28.19 -21.63
CA ASP A 6 -6.12 -27.98 -20.41
C ASP A 6 -5.95 -26.49 -20.14
N LYS A 7 -6.55 -26.01 -19.04
CA LYS A 7 -6.51 -24.62 -18.60
C LYS A 7 -5.08 -24.12 -18.32
N SER A 8 -4.12 -25.01 -18.03
CA SER A 8 -2.70 -24.68 -17.85
C SER A 8 -2.02 -24.23 -19.15
N LYS A 9 -2.59 -24.57 -20.31
CA LYS A 9 -2.04 -24.26 -21.65
C LYS A 9 -2.59 -22.97 -22.25
N CYS A 10 -3.32 -22.17 -21.48
CA CYS A 10 -3.77 -20.85 -21.89
C CYS A 10 -3.22 -19.80 -20.91
N CYS A 11 -2.69 -18.68 -21.39
CA CYS A 11 -2.32 -17.55 -20.52
C CYS A 11 -3.40 -16.47 -20.44
N GLY A 12 -4.51 -16.63 -21.18
CA GLY A 12 -5.63 -15.68 -21.20
C GLY A 12 -5.29 -14.32 -21.80
N CYS A 13 -4.39 -14.28 -22.80
CA CYS A 13 -3.93 -13.03 -23.42
C CYS A 13 -4.90 -12.43 -24.46
N ASN A 14 -5.86 -13.19 -25.00
CA ASN A 14 -6.79 -12.80 -26.07
C ASN A 14 -6.17 -12.54 -27.47
N ALA A 15 -4.89 -12.84 -27.72
CA ALA A 15 -4.32 -12.70 -29.06
C ALA A 15 -5.07 -13.51 -30.14
N CYS A 16 -5.57 -14.70 -29.78
CA CYS A 16 -6.36 -15.54 -30.69
C CYS A 16 -7.72 -14.89 -31.04
N GLY A 17 -8.37 -14.20 -30.11
CA GLY A 17 -9.61 -13.47 -30.36
C GLY A 17 -9.38 -12.30 -31.31
N ASP A 18 -8.41 -11.45 -30.98
CA ASP A 18 -8.10 -10.25 -31.77
C ASP A 18 -7.62 -10.55 -33.20
N VAL A 19 -6.96 -11.69 -33.44
CA VAL A 19 -6.52 -12.06 -34.80
C VAL A 19 -7.67 -12.65 -35.65
N CYS A 20 -8.78 -13.06 -35.02
CA CYS A 20 -9.86 -13.76 -35.70
C CYS A 20 -10.82 -12.78 -36.41
N ILE A 21 -10.57 -12.51 -37.70
CA ILE A 21 -11.42 -11.61 -38.51
C ILE A 21 -12.86 -12.12 -38.70
N HIS A 22 -13.08 -13.43 -38.57
CA HIS A 22 -14.41 -14.04 -38.68
C HIS A 22 -15.21 -13.97 -37.36
N GLN A 23 -14.63 -13.42 -36.29
CA GLN A 23 -15.23 -13.37 -34.96
C GLN A 23 -15.71 -14.76 -34.48
N ALA A 24 -14.96 -15.80 -34.85
CA ALA A 24 -15.24 -17.18 -34.52
C ALA A 24 -14.76 -17.58 -33.12
N ILE A 25 -14.09 -16.68 -32.39
CA ILE A 25 -13.55 -16.97 -31.05
C ILE A 25 -14.19 -16.01 -30.05
N LYS A 26 -14.90 -16.57 -29.06
CA LYS A 26 -15.45 -15.84 -27.91
C LYS A 26 -14.73 -16.23 -26.64
N PHE A 27 -14.76 -15.38 -25.63
CA PHE A 27 -14.15 -15.66 -24.34
C PHE A 27 -15.24 -15.83 -23.27
N HIS A 28 -15.20 -16.96 -22.58
CA HIS A 28 -16.11 -17.29 -21.48
C HIS A 28 -15.37 -17.27 -20.15
N ILE A 29 -15.96 -16.64 -19.16
CA ILE A 29 -15.46 -16.61 -17.79
C ILE A 29 -15.85 -17.91 -17.09
N ASP A 30 -14.87 -18.59 -16.50
CA ASP A 30 -15.10 -19.81 -15.75
C ASP A 30 -15.49 -19.56 -14.29
N VAL A 31 -15.73 -20.64 -13.55
CA VAL A 31 -16.12 -20.61 -12.13
C VAL A 31 -15.05 -20.00 -11.20
N GLU A 32 -13.82 -19.82 -11.69
CA GLU A 32 -12.72 -19.20 -10.95
C GLU A 32 -12.55 -17.72 -11.34
N GLY A 33 -13.38 -17.21 -12.24
CA GLY A 33 -13.31 -15.84 -12.76
C GLY A 33 -12.27 -15.62 -13.86
N PHE A 34 -11.61 -16.67 -14.37
CA PHE A 34 -10.68 -16.54 -15.50
C PHE A 34 -11.41 -16.74 -16.82
N TRP A 35 -11.05 -15.97 -17.83
CA TRP A 35 -11.59 -16.18 -19.17
C TRP A 35 -10.77 -17.14 -20.04
N TYR A 36 -11.44 -17.87 -20.92
CA TYR A 36 -10.86 -18.82 -21.87
C TYR A 36 -11.51 -18.72 -23.24
N PRO A 37 -10.75 -18.93 -24.34
CA PRO A 37 -11.30 -18.90 -25.69
C PRO A 37 -12.14 -20.14 -25.98
N GLU A 38 -13.27 -19.93 -26.64
CA GLU A 38 -14.14 -20.96 -27.22
C GLU A 38 -14.34 -20.64 -28.71
N VAL A 39 -14.17 -21.66 -29.55
CA VAL A 39 -14.24 -21.53 -31.00
C VAL A 39 -15.62 -21.97 -31.50
N ASP A 40 -16.32 -21.04 -32.13
CA ASP A 40 -17.52 -21.29 -32.93
C ASP A 40 -17.11 -21.96 -34.25
N LYS A 41 -17.41 -23.26 -34.37
CA LYS A 41 -17.00 -24.08 -35.52
C LYS A 41 -17.70 -23.67 -36.81
N ASP A 42 -18.89 -23.09 -36.73
CA ASP A 42 -19.66 -22.69 -37.91
C ASP A 42 -19.09 -21.41 -38.55
N LYS A 43 -18.43 -20.58 -37.74
CA LYS A 43 -17.72 -19.36 -38.21
C LYS A 43 -16.25 -19.57 -38.51
N CYS A 44 -15.64 -20.62 -37.96
CA CYS A 44 -14.21 -20.87 -38.09
C CYS A 44 -13.88 -21.41 -39.49
N THR A 45 -12.96 -20.75 -40.19
CA THR A 45 -12.47 -21.20 -41.51
C THR A 45 -11.19 -22.05 -41.44
N ASP A 46 -10.81 -22.48 -40.23
CA ASP A 46 -9.58 -23.23 -39.93
C ASP A 46 -8.29 -22.65 -40.55
N CYS A 47 -8.15 -21.31 -40.57
CA CYS A 47 -6.99 -20.63 -41.16
C CYS A 47 -5.67 -20.76 -40.36
N GLY A 48 -5.71 -21.37 -39.16
CA GLY A 48 -4.56 -21.56 -38.26
C GLY A 48 -3.98 -20.29 -37.63
N LEU A 49 -4.56 -19.10 -37.86
CA LEU A 49 -4.00 -17.84 -37.35
C LEU A 49 -3.99 -17.77 -35.82
N CYS A 50 -5.03 -18.28 -35.17
CA CYS A 50 -5.13 -18.29 -33.70
C CYS A 50 -4.00 -19.09 -33.02
N GLU A 51 -3.56 -20.19 -33.64
CA GLU A 51 -2.44 -21.00 -33.16
C GLU A 51 -1.11 -20.28 -33.41
N LYS A 52 -0.95 -19.67 -34.59
CA LYS A 52 0.27 -18.92 -34.96
C LYS A 52 0.53 -17.75 -34.02
N VAL A 53 -0.49 -17.03 -33.55
CA VAL A 53 -0.31 -15.91 -32.62
C VAL A 53 -0.24 -16.33 -31.15
N CYS A 54 -0.61 -17.58 -30.82
CA CYS A 54 -0.64 -18.04 -29.45
C CYS A 54 0.78 -18.13 -28.88
N PRO A 55 1.11 -17.41 -27.79
CA PRO A 55 2.47 -17.44 -27.27
C PRO A 55 2.79 -18.74 -26.54
N ILE A 56 1.80 -19.47 -26.01
CA ILE A 56 2.03 -20.76 -25.33
C ILE A 56 2.39 -21.87 -26.32
N ILE A 57 1.67 -21.93 -27.46
CA ILE A 57 1.92 -22.94 -28.50
C ILE A 57 3.31 -22.75 -29.10
N ASN A 58 3.71 -21.49 -29.29
CA ASN A 58 4.97 -21.13 -29.93
C ASN A 58 5.95 -20.53 -28.91
N LYS A 59 6.18 -21.26 -27.82
CA LYS A 59 7.01 -20.80 -26.69
C LYS A 59 8.52 -20.86 -26.96
N GLU A 60 8.95 -21.65 -27.93
CA GLU A 60 10.37 -21.90 -28.23
C GLU A 60 10.99 -20.78 -29.07
N ASP A 61 10.20 -20.09 -29.90
CA ASP A 61 10.64 -19.05 -30.84
C ASP A 61 11.22 -17.78 -30.17
N TRP A 62 11.20 -17.68 -28.84
CA TRP A 62 11.50 -16.41 -28.18
C TRP A 62 13.00 -16.19 -27.99
N HIS A 63 13.79 -17.25 -28.09
CA HIS A 63 15.25 -17.14 -28.16
C HIS A 63 15.70 -16.38 -29.42
N GLU A 64 14.85 -16.27 -30.45
CA GLU A 64 15.13 -15.52 -31.68
C GLU A 64 14.81 -14.02 -31.58
N SER A 65 14.37 -13.51 -30.41
CA SER A 65 13.89 -12.13 -30.28
C SER A 65 14.98 -11.05 -30.22
N GLY A 66 16.26 -11.41 -30.34
CA GLY A 66 17.40 -10.49 -30.25
C GLY A 66 17.62 -9.89 -28.86
N GLY A 67 17.10 -10.55 -27.81
CA GLY A 67 17.29 -10.14 -26.42
C GLY A 67 18.63 -10.60 -25.86
N PHE A 68 19.17 -9.88 -24.88
CA PHE A 68 20.36 -10.26 -24.16
C PHE A 68 20.08 -11.45 -23.23
N GLU A 69 20.99 -12.43 -23.23
CA GLU A 69 21.01 -13.52 -22.24
C GLU A 69 21.16 -12.98 -20.81
N LYS A 70 21.98 -11.94 -20.67
CA LYS A 70 22.20 -11.23 -19.41
C LYS A 70 22.05 -9.72 -19.64
N PRO A 71 20.85 -9.16 -19.44
CA PRO A 71 20.62 -7.74 -19.65
C PRO A 71 21.34 -6.85 -18.64
N HIS A 72 21.60 -5.61 -19.07
CA HIS A 72 22.04 -4.55 -18.18
C HIS A 72 20.92 -4.22 -17.18
N CYS A 73 21.28 -4.19 -15.90
CA CYS A 73 20.34 -3.99 -14.80
C CYS A 73 20.61 -2.65 -14.11
N TYR A 74 19.55 -1.92 -13.81
CA TYR A 74 19.60 -0.60 -13.19
C TYR A 74 18.67 -0.52 -11.99
N ALA A 75 19.13 0.15 -10.93
CA ALA A 75 18.27 0.68 -9.89
C ALA A 75 17.87 2.11 -10.27
N LEU A 76 16.59 2.47 -10.25
CA LEU A 76 16.17 3.85 -10.51
C LEU A 76 15.00 4.36 -9.68
N ILE A 77 14.96 5.69 -9.55
CA ILE A 77 13.83 6.47 -9.07
C ILE A 77 13.55 7.65 -10.02
N ASN A 78 12.29 8.06 -10.12
CA ASN A 78 11.88 9.28 -10.80
C ASN A 78 12.20 10.50 -9.92
N LYS A 79 12.66 11.62 -10.49
CA LYS A 79 12.96 12.83 -9.72
C LYS A 79 11.71 13.51 -9.18
N ASN A 80 10.56 13.32 -9.82
CA ASN A 80 9.29 13.89 -9.36
C ASN A 80 8.70 13.03 -8.23
N ILE A 81 8.54 13.64 -7.05
CA ILE A 81 8.04 12.96 -5.85
C ILE A 81 6.58 12.52 -5.98
N GLU A 82 5.72 13.29 -6.66
CA GLU A 82 4.32 12.90 -6.90
C GLU A 82 4.25 11.65 -7.75
N VAL A 83 5.07 11.58 -8.82
CA VAL A 83 5.18 10.37 -9.65
C VAL A 83 5.65 9.18 -8.83
N ARG A 84 6.61 9.38 -7.92
CA ARG A 84 7.07 8.32 -7.04
C ARG A 84 5.97 7.89 -6.07
N LEU A 85 5.30 8.80 -5.38
CA LEU A 85 4.20 8.47 -4.46
C LEU A 85 3.03 7.77 -5.17
N ASP A 86 2.81 8.10 -6.44
CA ASP A 86 1.72 7.54 -7.24
C ASP A 86 2.07 6.24 -7.98
N SER A 87 3.35 5.92 -8.11
CA SER A 87 3.82 4.66 -8.70
C SER A 87 3.96 3.57 -7.64
N THR A 88 3.80 2.30 -8.01
CA THR A 88 4.07 1.16 -7.10
C THR A 88 5.51 1.12 -6.60
N SER A 89 6.46 1.52 -7.45
CA SER A 89 7.91 1.48 -7.18
C SER A 89 8.58 2.83 -7.50
N GLY A 90 9.84 2.86 -7.91
CA GLY A 90 10.56 4.09 -8.24
C GLY A 90 10.01 4.94 -9.40
N GLY A 91 9.00 4.49 -10.15
CA GLY A 91 8.34 5.30 -11.18
C GLY A 91 8.94 5.19 -12.59
N ALA A 92 9.54 4.02 -12.91
CA ALA A 92 10.13 3.73 -14.22
C ALA A 92 9.13 3.87 -15.39
N PHE A 93 7.96 3.23 -15.28
CA PHE A 93 6.93 3.28 -16.32
C PHE A 93 6.52 4.71 -16.67
N SER A 94 6.30 5.56 -15.65
CA SER A 94 5.94 6.97 -15.85
C SER A 94 7.03 7.75 -16.58
N ALA A 95 8.31 7.47 -16.30
CA ALA A 95 9.42 8.12 -17.01
C ALA A 95 9.44 7.74 -18.50
N LEU A 96 9.19 6.47 -18.82
CA LEU A 96 9.11 5.98 -20.20
C LEU A 96 7.89 6.58 -20.93
N ALA A 97 6.70 6.50 -20.32
CA ALA A 97 5.46 7.03 -20.88
C ALA A 97 5.56 8.53 -21.23
N ASP A 98 6.20 9.29 -20.35
CA ASP A 98 6.45 10.71 -20.55
C ASP A 98 7.28 11.02 -21.82
N GLU A 99 8.26 10.19 -22.18
CA GLU A 99 9.03 10.38 -23.42
C GLU A 99 8.20 10.09 -24.68
N ILE A 100 7.18 9.25 -24.55
CA ILE A 100 6.24 8.92 -25.63
C ILE A 100 5.22 10.05 -25.82
N TYR A 101 4.63 10.54 -24.73
CA TYR A 101 3.66 11.64 -24.79
C TYR A 101 4.27 12.96 -25.29
N LYS A 102 5.55 13.25 -24.98
CA LYS A 102 6.27 14.39 -25.57
C LYS A 102 6.28 14.38 -27.10
N LYS A 103 6.17 13.20 -27.70
CA LYS A 103 6.15 12.98 -29.15
C LYS A 103 4.73 12.73 -29.67
N SER A 104 3.71 13.12 -28.89
CA SER A 104 2.30 12.89 -29.19
C SER A 104 1.96 11.41 -29.45
N GLY A 105 2.73 10.50 -28.85
CA GLY A 105 2.59 9.06 -29.01
C GLY A 105 1.48 8.45 -28.17
N TYR A 106 1.38 7.13 -28.20
CA TYR A 106 0.39 6.34 -27.46
C TYR A 106 1.06 5.52 -26.37
N VAL A 107 0.47 5.48 -25.18
CA VAL A 107 0.92 4.67 -24.05
C VAL A 107 -0.18 3.71 -23.65
N GLY A 108 0.18 2.42 -23.58
CA GLY A 108 -0.68 1.32 -23.25
C GLY A 108 -0.31 0.64 -21.94
N GLY A 109 -1.31 0.24 -21.17
CA GLY A 109 -1.15 -0.48 -19.91
C GLY A 109 -2.49 -0.74 -19.24
N ALA A 110 -2.45 -1.27 -18.01
CA ALA A 110 -3.65 -1.72 -17.31
C ALA A 110 -4.33 -0.60 -16.49
N ILE A 111 -5.66 -0.51 -16.58
CA ILE A 111 -6.51 0.37 -15.76
C ILE A 111 -7.54 -0.45 -14.98
N TYR A 112 -8.00 0.07 -13.84
CA TYR A 112 -9.22 -0.43 -13.20
C TYR A 112 -10.45 0.11 -13.95
N ASN A 113 -11.43 -0.76 -14.13
CA ASN A 113 -12.78 -0.39 -14.56
C ASN A 113 -13.63 -0.01 -13.35
N GLU A 114 -14.82 0.53 -13.57
CA GLU A 114 -15.74 0.96 -12.50
C GLU A 114 -16.15 -0.20 -11.57
N ASP A 115 -16.17 -1.43 -12.08
CA ASP A 115 -16.51 -2.65 -11.33
C ASP A 115 -15.29 -3.36 -10.70
N TRP A 116 -14.14 -2.68 -10.65
CA TRP A 116 -12.84 -3.21 -10.19
C TRP A 116 -12.24 -4.36 -11.02
N SER A 117 -12.85 -4.72 -12.15
CA SER A 117 -12.15 -5.50 -13.18
C SER A 117 -11.02 -4.67 -13.79
N VAL A 118 -10.15 -5.30 -14.56
CA VAL A 118 -8.97 -4.64 -15.14
C VAL A 118 -9.02 -4.78 -16.65
N SER A 119 -8.72 -3.72 -17.38
CA SER A 119 -8.59 -3.74 -18.84
C SER A 119 -7.24 -3.18 -19.28
N GLN A 120 -6.69 -3.73 -20.35
CA GLN A 120 -5.62 -3.07 -21.09
C GLN A 120 -6.21 -1.90 -21.87
N PHE A 121 -5.58 -0.74 -21.71
CA PHE A 121 -6.04 0.53 -22.23
C PHE A 121 -4.90 1.21 -22.97
N LEU A 122 -5.19 1.85 -24.10
CA LEU A 122 -4.24 2.59 -24.91
C LEU A 122 -4.71 4.04 -25.02
N SER A 123 -3.85 4.99 -24.65
CA SER A 123 -4.20 6.41 -24.69
C SER A 123 -3.09 7.25 -25.31
N SER A 124 -3.49 8.31 -26.02
CA SER A 124 -2.60 9.41 -26.45
C SER A 124 -2.65 10.61 -25.50
N SER A 125 -3.47 10.54 -24.45
CA SER A 125 -3.71 11.62 -23.48
C SER A 125 -2.78 11.46 -22.27
N ARG A 126 -2.04 12.52 -21.94
CA ARG A 126 -1.09 12.48 -20.81
C ARG A 126 -1.82 12.39 -19.47
N GLU A 127 -3.05 12.92 -19.42
CA GLU A 127 -3.94 12.96 -18.27
C GLU A 127 -4.28 11.53 -17.79
N ASP A 128 -4.34 10.57 -18.71
CA ASP A 128 -4.59 9.15 -18.42
C ASP A 128 -3.41 8.43 -17.76
N LEU A 129 -2.21 9.04 -17.70
CA LEU A 129 -1.05 8.41 -17.09
C LEU A 129 -1.28 8.04 -15.61
N SER A 130 -2.07 8.84 -14.89
CA SER A 130 -2.46 8.55 -13.50
C SER A 130 -3.22 7.22 -13.40
N ARG A 131 -4.14 6.94 -14.34
CA ARG A 131 -4.92 5.69 -14.40
C ARG A 131 -4.05 4.49 -14.77
N LEU A 132 -3.05 4.70 -15.63
CA LEU A 132 -2.10 3.68 -16.08
C LEU A 132 -1.01 3.36 -15.04
N ARG A 133 -0.78 4.24 -14.05
CA ARG A 133 0.17 3.99 -12.96
C ARG A 133 -0.30 2.88 -12.03
N SER A 134 0.65 2.40 -11.23
CA SER A 134 0.46 1.37 -10.23
C SER A 134 0.09 -0.01 -10.78
N SER A 135 0.39 -1.03 -9.99
CA SER A 135 0.17 -2.43 -10.32
C SER A 135 -1.28 -2.83 -10.04
N LYS A 136 -1.88 -3.56 -10.98
CA LYS A 136 -3.19 -4.19 -10.81
C LYS A 136 -2.98 -5.70 -10.73
N TYR A 137 -3.24 -6.30 -9.56
CA TYR A 137 -2.79 -7.66 -9.23
C TYR A 137 -3.77 -8.78 -9.63
N LEU A 138 -4.46 -8.65 -10.76
CA LEU A 138 -5.41 -9.64 -11.29
C LEU A 138 -5.38 -9.70 -12.83
N GLN A 139 -6.08 -10.66 -13.42
CA GLN A 139 -6.19 -10.78 -14.88
C GLN A 139 -6.84 -9.52 -15.48
N SER A 140 -6.23 -8.98 -16.53
CA SER A 140 -6.80 -7.91 -17.34
C SER A 140 -7.50 -8.44 -18.58
N HIS A 141 -8.57 -7.78 -19.01
CA HIS A 141 -9.17 -7.91 -20.33
C HIS A 141 -8.26 -7.28 -21.40
N LEU A 142 -8.18 -7.91 -22.58
CA LEU A 142 -7.33 -7.53 -23.71
C LEU A 142 -8.10 -7.50 -25.05
N ASP A 143 -9.42 -7.59 -25.02
CA ASP A 143 -10.27 -7.48 -26.21
C ASP A 143 -10.03 -6.17 -26.95
N GLY A 144 -9.67 -6.29 -28.23
CA GLY A 144 -9.36 -5.17 -29.11
C GLY A 144 -8.04 -4.45 -28.83
N PHE A 145 -7.33 -4.77 -27.75
CA PHE A 145 -6.11 -4.05 -27.35
C PHE A 145 -4.99 -4.21 -28.39
N TYR A 146 -4.78 -5.44 -28.89
CA TYR A 146 -3.72 -5.69 -29.88
C TYR A 146 -4.05 -5.02 -31.22
N ILE A 147 -5.33 -5.03 -31.60
CA ILE A 147 -5.83 -4.32 -32.78
C ILE A 147 -5.56 -2.82 -32.64
N ALA A 148 -5.95 -2.21 -31.51
CA ALA A 148 -5.76 -0.78 -31.25
C ALA A 148 -4.28 -0.37 -31.33
N VAL A 149 -3.38 -1.20 -30.78
CA VAL A 149 -1.93 -0.95 -30.86
C VAL A 149 -1.44 -1.02 -32.31
N ARG A 150 -1.87 -2.02 -33.10
CA ARG A 150 -1.52 -2.10 -34.51
C ARG A 150 -2.00 -0.87 -35.30
N GLU A 151 -3.21 -0.40 -35.04
CA GLU A 151 -3.74 0.81 -35.69
C GLU A 151 -2.98 2.07 -35.27
N ALA A 152 -2.63 2.21 -33.99
CA ALA A 152 -1.78 3.30 -33.50
C ALA A 152 -0.40 3.30 -34.17
N LEU A 153 0.21 2.12 -34.35
CA LEU A 153 1.51 1.99 -35.01
C LEU A 153 1.49 2.44 -36.48
N LYS A 154 0.37 2.27 -37.20
CA LYS A 154 0.21 2.74 -38.59
C LYS A 154 0.28 4.27 -38.72
N THR A 155 0.05 5.01 -37.63
CA THR A 155 0.16 6.47 -37.63
C THR A 155 1.62 6.97 -37.70
N GLY A 156 2.60 6.08 -37.54
CA GLY A 156 4.03 6.43 -37.48
C GLY A 156 4.47 7.05 -36.15
N LYS A 157 3.53 7.38 -35.25
CA LYS A 157 3.83 7.91 -33.92
C LYS A 157 4.43 6.83 -33.01
N PRO A 158 5.24 7.21 -31.99
CA PRO A 158 5.77 6.24 -31.04
C PRO A 158 4.64 5.65 -30.19
N VAL A 159 4.72 4.35 -29.93
CA VAL A 159 3.79 3.61 -29.10
C VAL A 159 4.60 2.88 -28.02
N LEU A 160 4.20 3.00 -26.76
CA LEU A 160 4.70 2.17 -25.67
C LEU A 160 3.58 1.32 -25.12
N VAL A 161 3.83 0.04 -24.88
CA VAL A 161 2.88 -0.86 -24.23
C VAL A 161 3.55 -1.55 -23.05
N CYS A 162 2.82 -1.68 -21.94
CA CYS A 162 3.28 -2.35 -20.74
C CYS A 162 2.29 -3.44 -20.31
N GLY A 163 2.77 -4.66 -20.09
CA GLY A 163 1.93 -5.76 -19.61
C GLY A 163 2.73 -6.91 -19.02
N SER A 164 2.05 -8.02 -18.71
CA SER A 164 2.76 -9.21 -18.25
C SER A 164 3.63 -9.78 -19.39
N PRO A 165 4.70 -10.53 -19.06
CA PRO A 165 5.56 -11.13 -20.08
C PRO A 165 4.79 -11.96 -21.13
N CYS A 166 3.74 -12.68 -20.71
CA CYS A 166 2.91 -13.46 -21.62
C CYS A 166 2.03 -12.61 -22.54
N GLN A 167 1.54 -11.46 -22.06
CA GLN A 167 0.78 -10.50 -22.86
C GLN A 167 1.68 -9.80 -23.89
N MET A 168 2.92 -9.48 -23.53
CA MET A 168 3.87 -8.80 -24.40
C MET A 168 4.47 -9.72 -25.47
N ALA A 169 4.70 -10.99 -25.14
CA ALA A 169 5.02 -11.99 -26.15
C ALA A 169 3.88 -12.17 -27.17
N ALA A 170 2.62 -12.22 -26.69
CA ALA A 170 1.44 -12.23 -27.55
C ALA A 170 1.36 -10.99 -28.46
N MET A 171 1.68 -9.79 -27.96
CA MET A 171 1.73 -8.55 -28.76
C MET A 171 2.67 -8.70 -29.96
N LYS A 172 3.92 -9.13 -29.73
CA LYS A 172 4.90 -9.29 -30.81
C LYS A 172 4.43 -10.30 -31.87
N ARG A 173 3.84 -11.42 -31.44
CA ARG A 173 3.30 -12.43 -32.37
C ARG A 173 2.08 -11.93 -33.15
N PHE A 174 1.18 -11.22 -32.49
CA PHE A 174 0.00 -10.63 -33.15
C PHE A 174 0.40 -9.66 -34.27
N LEU A 175 1.45 -8.86 -34.05
CA LEU A 175 1.93 -7.88 -35.01
C LEU A 175 2.63 -8.49 -36.23
N ARG A 176 3.17 -9.71 -36.11
CA ARG A 176 3.79 -10.52 -37.19
C ARG A 176 5.00 -9.90 -37.90
N LYS A 177 5.42 -8.70 -37.50
CA LYS A 177 6.62 -8.02 -38.00
C LYS A 177 7.16 -7.06 -36.92
N PRO A 178 8.45 -6.70 -36.96
CA PRO A 178 9.00 -5.68 -36.08
C PRO A 178 8.45 -4.29 -36.42
N TYR A 179 8.41 -3.43 -35.40
CA TYR A 179 8.01 -2.03 -35.50
C TYR A 179 9.03 -1.14 -34.78
N GLU A 180 9.72 -0.27 -35.51
CA GLU A 180 10.70 0.65 -34.94
C GLU A 180 10.07 1.62 -33.93
N ASN A 181 8.85 2.07 -34.21
CA ASN A 181 8.09 2.97 -33.35
C ASN A 181 7.36 2.28 -32.18
N LEU A 182 7.55 0.97 -31.94
CA LEU A 182 6.97 0.25 -30.79
C LEU A 182 8.00 0.01 -29.68
N MET A 183 7.70 0.46 -28.45
CA MET A 183 8.43 0.12 -27.24
C MET A 183 7.62 -0.90 -26.43
N VAL A 184 8.14 -2.12 -26.26
CA VAL A 184 7.47 -3.17 -25.49
C VAL A 184 8.11 -3.26 -24.11
N VAL A 185 7.32 -3.05 -23.06
CA VAL A 185 7.76 -3.15 -21.68
C VAL A 185 7.00 -4.29 -21.01
N ASP A 186 7.69 -5.17 -20.31
CA ASP A 186 7.02 -6.07 -19.37
C ASP A 186 7.40 -5.75 -17.92
N TYR A 187 6.67 -6.36 -16.99
CA TYR A 187 6.97 -6.26 -15.58
C TYR A 187 7.32 -7.61 -14.96
N ILE A 188 8.07 -7.58 -13.85
CA ILE A 188 8.34 -8.76 -13.03
C ILE A 188 7.01 -9.29 -12.48
N CYS A 189 6.52 -10.35 -13.11
CA CYS A 189 5.22 -10.93 -12.80
C CYS A 189 5.41 -12.17 -11.92
N ARG A 190 4.83 -12.17 -10.70
CA ARG A 190 4.75 -13.37 -9.86
C ARG A 190 3.81 -14.40 -10.47
N GLY A 191 2.56 -13.99 -10.68
CA GLY A 191 1.48 -14.76 -11.25
C GLY A 191 0.22 -13.89 -11.33
N ILE A 192 -0.73 -14.28 -12.16
CA ILE A 192 -1.96 -13.51 -12.41
C ILE A 192 -3.05 -14.08 -11.50
N ALA A 193 -3.53 -13.31 -10.51
CA ALA A 193 -4.62 -13.76 -9.64
C ALA A 193 -5.98 -13.69 -10.34
N SER A 194 -6.90 -14.51 -9.82
CA SER A 194 -8.30 -14.59 -10.23
C SER A 194 -9.02 -13.24 -10.06
N PRO A 195 -9.77 -12.78 -11.09
CA PRO A 195 -10.72 -11.67 -10.96
C PRO A 195 -11.80 -11.93 -9.91
N LEU A 196 -12.33 -13.17 -9.80
CA LEU A 196 -13.32 -13.54 -8.79
C LEU A 196 -12.75 -13.38 -7.36
N TYR A 197 -11.50 -13.80 -7.16
CA TYR A 197 -10.81 -13.63 -5.88
C TYR A 197 -10.80 -12.16 -5.49
N PHE A 198 -10.38 -11.25 -6.40
CA PHE A 198 -10.28 -9.82 -6.08
C PHE A 198 -11.64 -9.19 -5.82
N LYS A 199 -12.64 -9.57 -6.61
CA LYS A 199 -14.04 -9.15 -6.41
C LYS A 199 -14.55 -9.53 -5.02
N GLN A 200 -14.30 -10.76 -4.57
CA GLN A 200 -14.71 -11.20 -3.23
C GLN A 200 -13.97 -10.44 -2.11
N PHE A 201 -12.71 -10.04 -2.33
CA PHE A 201 -11.99 -9.19 -1.40
C PHE A 201 -12.58 -7.78 -1.32
N ILE A 202 -12.94 -7.16 -2.45
CA ILE A 202 -13.65 -5.87 -2.47
C ILE A 202 -14.98 -6.00 -1.70
N ASN A 203 -15.79 -7.02 -2.00
CA ASN A 203 -17.05 -7.27 -1.28
C ASN A 203 -16.84 -7.39 0.23
N TYR A 204 -15.78 -8.08 0.66
CA TYR A 204 -15.44 -8.20 2.08
C TYR A 204 -15.11 -6.85 2.72
N LEU A 205 -14.36 -5.99 2.02
CA LEU A 205 -14.08 -4.64 2.50
C LEU A 205 -15.37 -3.80 2.60
N GLU A 206 -16.24 -3.88 1.60
CA GLU A 206 -17.51 -3.15 1.58
C GLU A 206 -18.46 -3.60 2.69
N GLN A 207 -18.52 -4.90 2.96
CA GLN A 207 -19.30 -5.46 4.07
C GLN A 207 -18.75 -5.02 5.42
N LYS A 208 -17.42 -5.05 5.59
CA LYS A 208 -16.75 -4.64 6.83
C LYS A 208 -16.98 -3.16 7.15
N HIS A 209 -17.01 -2.30 6.13
CA HIS A 209 -17.15 -0.85 6.30
C HIS A 209 -18.57 -0.34 6.05
N HIS A 210 -19.52 -1.22 5.70
CA HIS A 210 -20.89 -0.87 5.34
C HIS A 210 -20.99 0.27 4.30
N SER A 211 -20.04 0.31 3.35
CA SER A 211 -19.94 1.35 2.33
C SER A 211 -19.20 0.82 1.10
N THR A 212 -19.47 1.37 -0.08
CA THR A 212 -18.81 0.96 -1.32
C THR A 212 -17.37 1.47 -1.40
N VAL A 213 -16.48 0.69 -2.02
CA VAL A 213 -15.08 1.08 -2.28
C VAL A 213 -15.04 1.98 -3.52
N VAL A 214 -14.45 3.17 -3.38
CA VAL A 214 -14.30 4.16 -4.47
C VAL A 214 -12.86 4.39 -4.89
N TYR A 215 -11.90 3.97 -4.07
CA TYR A 215 -10.48 4.03 -4.38
C TYR A 215 -9.73 2.84 -3.80
N TYR A 216 -8.79 2.28 -4.57
CA TYR A 216 -7.94 1.18 -4.16
C TYR A 216 -6.51 1.38 -4.65
N LYS A 217 -5.55 1.33 -3.73
CA LYS A 217 -4.12 1.41 -4.05
C LYS A 217 -3.30 0.47 -3.19
N ALA A 218 -2.87 -0.63 -3.81
CA ALA A 218 -1.87 -1.53 -3.25
C ALA A 218 -0.49 -0.83 -3.18
N LYS A 219 0.27 -1.15 -2.12
CA LYS A 219 1.59 -0.56 -1.84
C LYS A 219 1.57 0.96 -1.77
N SER A 220 0.56 1.52 -1.09
CA SER A 220 0.58 2.94 -0.72
C SER A 220 1.85 3.25 0.08
N LYS A 221 2.41 4.43 -0.18
CA LYS A 221 3.71 4.87 0.35
C LYS A 221 3.57 5.89 1.46
N GLU A 222 2.35 6.23 1.83
CA GLU A 222 2.02 7.18 2.90
C GLU A 222 2.59 6.71 4.24
N LEU A 223 2.53 5.40 4.50
CA LEU A 223 3.16 4.78 5.67
C LEU A 223 4.56 4.23 5.40
N GLY A 224 5.17 4.60 4.26
CA GLY A 224 6.44 4.04 3.78
C GLY A 224 6.29 2.76 2.96
N TRP A 225 7.12 2.61 1.92
CA TRP A 225 6.98 1.56 0.92
C TRP A 225 7.16 0.14 1.48
N ARG A 226 8.08 -0.05 2.44
CA ARG A 226 8.34 -1.34 3.10
C ARG A 226 7.19 -1.88 3.93
N THR A 227 6.25 -1.03 4.34
CA THR A 227 5.07 -1.48 5.08
C THR A 227 4.11 -2.28 4.20
N LEU A 228 4.24 -2.15 2.87
CA LEU A 228 3.37 -2.76 1.89
C LEU A 228 1.89 -2.47 2.16
N SER A 229 1.61 -1.28 2.67
CA SER A 229 0.26 -0.86 3.01
C SER A 229 -0.64 -0.78 1.78
N THR A 230 -1.93 -1.04 1.95
CA THR A 230 -2.95 -0.85 0.94
C THR A 230 -3.89 0.24 1.43
N ARG A 231 -4.08 1.28 0.61
CA ARG A 231 -5.06 2.34 0.88
C ARG A 231 -6.37 2.00 0.19
N VAL A 232 -7.45 2.10 0.93
CA VAL A 232 -8.82 1.92 0.44
C VAL A 232 -9.64 3.14 0.90
N GLU A 233 -10.41 3.73 0.00
CA GLU A 233 -11.36 4.79 0.36
C GLU A 233 -12.77 4.35 0.02
N PHE A 234 -13.72 4.80 0.83
CA PHE A 234 -15.11 4.41 0.77
C PHE A 234 -16.02 5.60 0.46
N ALA A 235 -17.19 5.35 -0.12
CA ALA A 235 -18.16 6.40 -0.46
C ALA A 235 -18.63 7.22 0.76
N ASN A 236 -18.64 6.61 1.96
CA ASN A 236 -18.90 7.28 3.23
C ASN A 236 -17.74 8.18 3.73
N LYS A 237 -16.66 8.32 2.93
CA LYS A 237 -15.42 9.06 3.21
C LYS A 237 -14.46 8.42 4.21
N ASP A 238 -14.76 7.21 4.70
CA ASP A 238 -13.78 6.47 5.50
C ASP A 238 -12.58 6.06 4.64
N VAL A 239 -11.43 5.93 5.30
CA VAL A 239 -10.16 5.55 4.69
C VAL A 239 -9.54 4.44 5.53
N ASP A 240 -9.20 3.32 4.90
CA ASP A 240 -8.52 2.19 5.54
C ASP A 240 -7.10 2.04 5.00
N TYR A 241 -6.14 1.92 5.92
CA TYR A 241 -4.74 1.60 5.63
C TYR A 241 -4.43 0.20 6.12
N ILE A 242 -4.51 -0.78 5.23
CA ILE A 242 -4.29 -2.19 5.55
C ILE A 242 -2.80 -2.49 5.39
N LEU A 243 -2.07 -2.66 6.49
CA LEU A 243 -0.65 -3.01 6.45
C LEU A 243 -0.45 -4.37 5.78
N GLY A 244 0.67 -4.59 5.08
CA GLY A 244 0.88 -5.84 4.33
C GLY A 244 0.79 -7.11 5.19
N LYS A 245 1.24 -7.04 6.45
CA LYS A 245 1.13 -8.15 7.43
C LYS A 245 -0.30 -8.37 7.97
N GLU A 246 -1.15 -7.36 7.86
CA GLU A 246 -2.56 -7.33 8.29
C GLU A 246 -3.51 -7.47 7.09
N ASN A 247 -2.97 -7.70 5.88
CA ASN A 247 -3.75 -7.75 4.66
C ASN A 247 -4.09 -9.21 4.27
N PRO A 248 -5.33 -9.68 4.46
CA PRO A 248 -5.70 -11.06 4.20
C PRO A 248 -5.61 -11.41 2.71
N TRP A 249 -5.85 -10.44 1.80
CA TRP A 249 -5.66 -10.63 0.37
C TRP A 249 -4.23 -11.05 0.02
N LEU A 250 -3.27 -10.30 0.56
CA LEU A 250 -1.85 -10.52 0.32
C LEU A 250 -1.40 -11.83 0.97
N SER A 251 -1.71 -12.02 2.26
CA SER A 251 -1.30 -13.21 3.01
C SER A 251 -1.85 -14.50 2.42
N MET A 252 -3.12 -14.52 2.03
CA MET A 252 -3.77 -15.69 1.43
C MET A 252 -3.18 -16.02 0.06
N GLN A 253 -2.81 -15.02 -0.75
CA GLN A 253 -2.17 -15.25 -2.04
C GLN A 253 -0.79 -15.94 -1.93
N TYR A 254 -0.06 -15.71 -0.84
CA TYR A 254 1.20 -16.41 -0.57
C TYR A 254 0.99 -17.80 0.02
N LYS A 255 -0.04 -17.97 0.87
CA LYS A 255 -0.38 -19.26 1.48
C LYS A 255 -1.01 -20.23 0.47
N ILE A 256 -1.82 -19.71 -0.45
CA ILE A 256 -2.60 -20.44 -1.45
C ILE A 256 -2.27 -19.86 -2.83
N PRO A 257 -1.14 -20.22 -3.44
CA PRO A 257 -0.80 -19.77 -4.79
C PRO A 257 -1.84 -20.18 -5.84
N GLU A 258 -2.70 -21.15 -5.55
CA GLU A 258 -3.80 -21.64 -6.40
C GLU A 258 -4.81 -20.54 -6.77
N VAL A 259 -4.83 -19.41 -6.08
CA VAL A 259 -5.62 -18.24 -6.53
C VAL A 259 -5.15 -17.68 -7.87
N CYS A 260 -3.93 -18.01 -8.29
CA CYS A 260 -3.36 -17.60 -9.58
C CYS A 260 -3.79 -18.53 -10.73
N ARG A 261 -3.70 -18.02 -11.96
CA ARG A 261 -4.05 -18.74 -13.19
C ARG A 261 -3.23 -20.04 -13.30
N PRO A 262 -3.82 -21.18 -13.75
CA PRO A 262 -3.10 -22.46 -13.82
C PRO A 262 -1.81 -22.40 -14.64
N SER A 263 -1.78 -21.63 -15.73
CA SER A 263 -0.58 -21.44 -16.56
C SER A 263 0.59 -20.73 -15.86
N CYS A 264 0.38 -20.14 -14.67
CA CYS A 264 1.44 -19.47 -13.93
C CYS A 264 2.37 -20.43 -13.17
N PHE A 265 1.96 -21.70 -13.00
CA PHE A 265 2.75 -22.74 -12.33
C PHE A 265 3.79 -23.38 -13.25
N ASP A 266 3.58 -23.32 -14.56
CA ASP A 266 4.53 -23.71 -15.60
C ASP A 266 4.63 -22.60 -16.64
N CYS A 267 5.08 -21.42 -16.21
CA CYS A 267 5.12 -20.22 -17.04
C CYS A 267 6.37 -20.22 -17.92
N PRO A 268 6.25 -20.32 -19.27
CA PRO A 268 7.43 -20.29 -20.15
C PRO A 268 8.07 -18.90 -20.26
N PHE A 269 7.43 -17.86 -19.70
CA PHE A 269 7.89 -16.46 -19.73
C PHE A 269 8.70 -16.06 -18.51
N LYS A 270 9.41 -17.02 -17.89
CA LYS A 270 10.35 -16.78 -16.81
C LYS A 270 11.77 -16.81 -17.34
N GLY A 271 12.67 -16.13 -16.65
CA GLY A 271 14.07 -16.03 -17.06
C GLY A 271 14.34 -15.01 -18.15
N PHE A 272 15.50 -15.17 -18.78
CA PHE A 272 16.02 -14.42 -19.91
C PHE A 272 16.45 -15.43 -21.01
N PRO A 273 16.53 -15.02 -22.29
CA PRO A 273 16.24 -13.69 -22.83
C PRO A 273 14.74 -13.33 -22.76
N ARG A 274 14.44 -12.02 -22.75
CA ARG A 274 13.08 -11.49 -22.72
C ARG A 274 12.67 -11.03 -24.12
N THR A 275 11.39 -11.19 -24.45
CA THR A 275 10.82 -10.68 -25.71
C THR A 275 10.52 -9.18 -25.65
N SER A 276 10.36 -8.60 -24.47
CA SER A 276 10.20 -7.15 -24.27
C SER A 276 11.53 -6.42 -24.44
N ASP A 277 11.47 -5.12 -24.74
CA ASP A 277 12.66 -4.26 -24.84
C ASP A 277 13.16 -3.86 -23.44
N LEU A 278 12.23 -3.73 -22.48
CA LEU A 278 12.51 -3.43 -21.07
C LEU A 278 11.68 -4.33 -20.15
N THR A 279 12.29 -4.79 -19.06
CA THR A 279 11.57 -5.39 -17.92
C THR A 279 11.68 -4.49 -16.71
N ILE A 280 10.57 -4.15 -16.07
CA ILE A 280 10.52 -3.27 -14.89
C ILE A 280 9.95 -3.98 -13.66
N GLY A 281 10.38 -3.61 -12.46
CA GLY A 281 9.81 -4.20 -11.25
C GLY A 281 10.19 -3.47 -9.97
N ASP A 282 9.80 -4.07 -8.85
CA ASP A 282 10.27 -3.65 -7.53
C ASP A 282 11.72 -4.10 -7.33
N LEU A 283 12.59 -3.22 -6.84
CA LEU A 283 13.95 -3.62 -6.48
C LEU A 283 13.95 -4.24 -5.09
N TRP A 284 13.86 -5.57 -5.05
CA TRP A 284 14.16 -6.38 -3.88
C TRP A 284 15.64 -6.76 -3.89
N SER A 285 16.33 -6.55 -2.78
CA SER A 285 17.75 -6.93 -2.62
C SER A 285 18.10 -7.12 -1.15
N SER A 286 19.32 -7.58 -0.89
CA SER A 286 19.87 -7.64 0.46
C SER A 286 19.98 -6.22 1.07
N PRO A 287 19.84 -6.07 2.40
CA PRO A 287 20.00 -4.77 3.06
C PRO A 287 21.37 -4.15 2.76
N GLY A 288 21.36 -2.88 2.36
CA GLY A 288 22.58 -2.13 2.02
C GLY A 288 23.08 -2.31 0.58
N SER A 289 22.49 -3.22 -0.22
CA SER A 289 22.86 -3.38 -1.64
C SER A 289 22.36 -2.20 -2.50
N ILE A 290 21.22 -1.60 -2.17
CA ILE A 290 20.68 -0.44 -2.89
C ILE A 290 21.48 0.81 -2.50
N PRO A 291 21.95 1.63 -3.46
CA PRO A 291 22.58 2.92 -3.16
C PRO A 291 21.69 3.80 -2.27
N LYS A 292 22.27 4.44 -1.25
CA LYS A 292 21.52 5.16 -0.20
C LYS A 292 20.64 6.28 -0.77
N GLU A 293 21.10 6.96 -1.81
CA GLU A 293 20.38 8.01 -2.51
C GLU A 293 19.13 7.49 -3.26
N LEU A 294 19.08 6.20 -3.57
CA LEU A 294 17.94 5.53 -4.20
C LEU A 294 17.03 4.86 -3.16
N ASP A 295 17.51 4.62 -1.93
CA ASP A 295 16.77 3.92 -0.88
C ASP A 295 16.14 4.86 0.17
N SER A 296 15.09 5.57 -0.25
CA SER A 296 14.33 6.50 0.60
C SER A 296 13.01 5.91 1.13
N ASP A 297 12.82 4.60 1.00
CA ASP A 297 11.60 3.90 1.39
C ASP A 297 10.31 4.51 0.77
N ILE A 298 10.46 5.04 -0.44
CA ILE A 298 9.36 5.49 -1.34
C ILE A 298 9.43 4.65 -2.64
N GLY A 299 9.99 3.43 -2.54
CA GLY A 299 10.17 2.49 -3.63
C GLY A 299 11.32 2.86 -4.59
N THR A 300 11.97 1.82 -5.08
CA THR A 300 13.08 1.87 -6.06
C THR A 300 12.77 0.84 -7.12
N SER A 301 12.75 1.24 -8.39
CA SER A 301 12.49 0.30 -9.48
C SER A 301 13.77 -0.42 -9.84
N VAL A 302 13.66 -1.72 -10.11
CA VAL A 302 14.66 -2.43 -10.90
C VAL A 302 14.24 -2.38 -12.37
N VAL A 303 15.20 -2.16 -13.27
CA VAL A 303 14.95 -2.19 -14.71
C VAL A 303 16.04 -2.97 -15.42
N PHE A 304 15.63 -3.91 -16.25
CA PHE A 304 16.49 -4.65 -17.14
C PHE A 304 16.32 -4.11 -18.57
N ALA A 305 17.41 -3.66 -19.17
CA ALA A 305 17.48 -3.35 -20.59
C ALA A 305 17.74 -4.64 -21.37
N ASN A 306 16.66 -5.19 -21.95
CA ASN A 306 16.68 -6.52 -22.56
C ASN A 306 17.31 -6.53 -23.95
N ASN A 307 17.44 -5.37 -24.59
CA ASN A 307 18.12 -5.18 -25.87
C ASN A 307 18.59 -3.72 -25.99
N GLU A 308 19.31 -3.40 -27.08
CA GLU A 308 19.80 -2.04 -27.37
C GLU A 308 18.68 -1.00 -27.42
N LYS A 309 17.54 -1.35 -28.02
CA LYS A 309 16.37 -0.46 -28.10
C LYS A 309 15.87 -0.04 -26.72
N GLY A 310 15.82 -0.98 -25.77
CA GLY A 310 15.49 -0.71 -24.38
C GLY A 310 16.52 0.18 -23.69
N ALA A 311 17.81 -0.11 -23.86
CA ALA A 311 18.90 0.70 -23.30
C ALA A 311 18.85 2.15 -23.80
N ASP A 312 18.64 2.35 -25.10
CA ASP A 312 18.47 3.66 -25.73
C ASP A 312 17.28 4.44 -25.19
N MET A 313 16.16 3.76 -24.93
CA MET A 313 14.99 4.40 -24.34
C MET A 313 15.25 4.87 -22.90
N LEU A 314 15.95 4.07 -22.09
CA LEU A 314 16.33 4.51 -20.74
C LEU A 314 17.28 5.70 -20.76
N ASN A 315 18.23 5.71 -21.70
CA ASN A 315 19.13 6.85 -21.89
C ASN A 315 18.37 8.15 -22.15
N LYS A 316 17.28 8.10 -22.93
CA LYS A 316 16.40 9.27 -23.17
C LYS A 316 15.69 9.76 -21.89
N CYS A 317 15.48 8.89 -20.91
CA CYS A 317 14.82 9.21 -19.65
C CYS A 317 15.73 9.89 -18.60
N LYS A 318 17.07 9.93 -18.79
CA LYS A 318 18.07 10.40 -17.80
C LYS A 318 17.78 11.75 -17.15
N LYS A 319 17.14 12.68 -17.87
CA LYS A 319 16.78 14.00 -17.30
C LYS A 319 15.76 13.87 -16.15
N LYS A 320 14.87 12.87 -16.21
CA LYS A 320 13.76 12.65 -15.28
C LYS A 320 14.04 11.62 -14.17
N ILE A 321 15.13 10.87 -14.27
CA ILE A 321 15.43 9.77 -13.36
C ILE A 321 16.78 9.97 -12.67
N ILE A 322 16.91 9.41 -11.49
CA ILE A 322 18.20 9.12 -10.85
C ILE A 322 18.35 7.60 -10.94
N TRP A 323 19.46 7.14 -11.50
CA TRP A 323 19.70 5.71 -11.70
C TRP A 323 21.14 5.33 -11.33
N SER A 324 21.37 4.05 -11.14
CA SER A 324 22.70 3.47 -10.93
C SER A 324 22.73 2.08 -11.54
N ASP A 325 23.89 1.66 -12.06
CA ASP A 325 24.10 0.27 -12.45
C ASP A 325 23.88 -0.64 -11.24
N PHE A 326 23.25 -1.79 -11.46
CA PHE A 326 22.94 -2.73 -10.39
C PHE A 326 23.30 -4.15 -10.81
N SER A 327 23.76 -4.97 -9.87
CA SER A 327 24.14 -6.35 -10.16
C SER A 327 22.93 -7.14 -10.65
N PHE A 328 23.08 -7.78 -11.80
CA PHE A 328 22.10 -8.70 -12.36
C PHE A 328 21.82 -9.86 -11.39
N GLU A 329 22.86 -10.43 -10.78
CA GLU A 329 22.77 -11.53 -9.82
C GLU A 329 22.00 -11.12 -8.57
N GLU A 330 22.29 -9.94 -8.02
CA GLU A 330 21.59 -9.44 -6.83
C GLU A 330 20.13 -9.13 -7.15
N ALA A 331 19.85 -8.51 -8.31
CA ALA A 331 18.50 -8.20 -8.74
C ALA A 331 17.65 -9.46 -8.97
N THR A 332 18.21 -10.47 -9.66
CA THR A 332 17.52 -11.75 -9.92
C THR A 332 17.31 -12.55 -8.65
N LYS A 333 18.29 -12.57 -7.73
CA LYS A 333 18.18 -13.20 -6.41
C LYS A 333 17.07 -12.59 -5.57
N GLY A 334 16.97 -11.26 -5.52
CA GLY A 334 15.90 -10.58 -4.79
C GLY A 334 14.52 -10.72 -5.46
N ASN A 335 14.49 -10.93 -6.77
CA ASN A 335 13.25 -11.09 -7.56
C ASN A 335 13.05 -12.54 -8.01
N TYR A 336 12.89 -13.49 -7.08
CA TYR A 336 12.76 -14.93 -7.36
C TYR A 336 11.81 -15.26 -8.53
N HIS A 337 10.63 -14.64 -8.56
CA HIS A 337 9.63 -14.92 -9.59
C HIS A 337 9.91 -14.28 -10.97
N LEU A 338 11.00 -13.54 -11.12
CA LEU A 338 11.54 -13.20 -12.44
C LEU A 338 12.06 -14.46 -13.15
N MET A 339 12.75 -15.33 -12.39
CA MET A 339 13.44 -16.51 -12.91
C MET A 339 12.60 -17.79 -12.80
N TYR A 340 11.66 -17.85 -11.84
CA TYR A 340 10.95 -19.10 -11.53
C TYR A 340 9.43 -18.94 -11.51
N SER A 341 8.74 -20.01 -11.93
CA SER A 341 7.27 -20.14 -11.88
C SER A 341 6.73 -20.23 -10.45
N LEU A 342 5.41 -20.11 -10.31
CA LEU A 342 4.76 -20.43 -9.05
C LEU A 342 4.94 -21.91 -8.72
N LYS A 343 4.94 -22.22 -7.42
CA LYS A 343 4.92 -23.59 -6.93
C LYS A 343 3.55 -23.86 -6.32
N HIS A 344 3.03 -25.06 -6.55
CA HIS A 344 1.82 -25.53 -5.89
C HIS A 344 2.02 -25.60 -4.38
N SER A 345 0.98 -25.26 -3.64
CA SER A 345 0.87 -25.58 -2.22
C SER A 345 0.23 -26.96 -2.05
N GLU A 346 0.02 -27.36 -0.80
CA GLU A 346 -0.73 -28.57 -0.45
C GLU A 346 -2.25 -28.38 -0.55
N HIS A 347 -2.71 -27.16 -0.85
CA HIS A 347 -4.14 -26.82 -0.87
C HIS A 347 -4.82 -27.19 -2.20
N ASN A 348 -6.05 -27.68 -2.11
CA ASN A 348 -6.85 -28.03 -3.27
C ASN A 348 -7.51 -26.79 -3.89
N ARG A 349 -7.25 -26.56 -5.19
CA ARG A 349 -7.76 -25.40 -5.96
C ARG A 349 -9.29 -25.35 -6.00
N GLU A 350 -9.95 -26.47 -6.32
CA GLU A 350 -11.40 -26.51 -6.46
C GLU A 350 -12.10 -26.24 -5.13
N ASP A 351 -11.60 -26.84 -4.05
CA ASP A 351 -12.08 -26.60 -2.69
C ASP A 351 -11.93 -25.13 -2.28
N PHE A 352 -10.81 -24.50 -2.62
CA PHE A 352 -10.60 -23.07 -2.39
C PHE A 352 -11.64 -22.23 -3.12
N PHE A 353 -11.84 -22.43 -4.43
CA PHE A 353 -12.80 -21.64 -5.20
C PHE A 353 -14.25 -21.94 -4.80
N LYS A 354 -14.59 -23.16 -4.37
CA LYS A 354 -15.89 -23.47 -3.75
C LYS A 354 -16.11 -22.67 -2.47
N THR A 355 -15.08 -22.58 -1.61
CA THR A 355 -15.14 -21.79 -0.38
C THR A 355 -15.24 -20.29 -0.68
N LEU A 356 -14.46 -19.79 -1.64
CA LEU A 356 -14.45 -18.39 -2.07
C LEU A 356 -15.80 -17.92 -2.63
N ASN A 357 -16.53 -18.81 -3.32
CA ASN A 357 -17.88 -18.53 -3.80
C ASN A 357 -18.90 -18.35 -2.67
N ILE A 358 -18.63 -18.87 -1.46
CA ILE A 358 -19.45 -18.58 -0.27
C ILE A 358 -19.17 -17.16 0.21
N SER A 359 -17.90 -16.87 0.56
CA SER A 359 -17.43 -15.51 0.89
C SER A 359 -15.91 -15.49 1.05
N PHE A 360 -15.31 -14.31 1.00
CA PHE A 360 -13.90 -14.14 1.36
C PHE A 360 -13.64 -14.42 2.86
N GLN A 361 -14.59 -14.10 3.75
CA GLN A 361 -14.49 -14.40 5.18
C GLN A 361 -14.41 -15.92 5.42
N ALA A 362 -15.21 -16.72 4.72
CA ALA A 362 -15.12 -18.17 4.79
C ALA A 362 -13.73 -18.71 4.41
N CYS A 363 -13.04 -18.06 3.45
CA CYS A 363 -11.66 -18.39 3.13
C CYS A 363 -10.68 -18.01 4.25
N ILE A 364 -10.86 -16.86 4.91
CA ILE A 364 -10.05 -16.48 6.07
C ILE A 364 -10.23 -17.53 7.18
N ASP A 365 -11.47 -17.86 7.53
CA ASP A 365 -11.77 -18.79 8.63
C ASP A 365 -11.21 -20.20 8.36
N LYS A 366 -11.34 -20.69 7.13
CA LYS A 366 -10.89 -22.04 6.75
C LYS A 366 -9.38 -22.14 6.57
N TYR A 367 -8.77 -21.21 5.84
CA TYR A 367 -7.38 -21.33 5.43
C TYR A 367 -6.42 -20.49 6.27
N MET A 368 -6.92 -19.55 7.05
CA MET A 368 -6.11 -18.69 7.91
C MET A 368 -6.78 -18.45 9.27
N PRO A 369 -7.14 -19.51 10.03
CA PRO A 369 -7.90 -19.40 11.29
C PRO A 369 -7.20 -18.52 12.34
N ASP A 370 -5.87 -18.48 12.33
CA ASP A 370 -5.06 -17.66 13.23
C ASP A 370 -4.82 -16.24 12.71
N PHE A 371 -5.42 -15.83 11.57
CA PHE A 371 -5.20 -14.51 11.00
C PHE A 371 -5.70 -13.41 11.93
N GLY A 372 -4.82 -12.49 12.28
CA GLY A 372 -5.11 -11.46 13.29
C GLY A 372 -4.99 -11.95 14.73
N GLN A 373 -4.85 -13.26 14.98
CA GLN A 373 -4.56 -13.82 16.30
C GLN A 373 -3.05 -13.96 16.47
N THR A 374 -2.49 -13.30 17.47
CA THR A 374 -1.06 -13.44 17.80
C THR A 374 -0.92 -14.04 19.19
N GLN A 375 -1.06 -15.37 19.30
CA GLN A 375 -0.45 -16.04 20.45
C GLN A 375 1.06 -15.92 20.31
N LYS A 376 1.67 -15.11 21.17
CA LYS A 376 3.11 -14.87 21.11
C LYS A 376 3.87 -16.10 21.57
N SER A 377 4.84 -16.52 20.77
CA SER A 377 5.79 -17.57 21.13
C SER A 377 6.59 -17.19 22.39
N LEU A 378 7.14 -18.19 23.10
CA LEU A 378 8.00 -17.94 24.27
C LEU A 378 9.17 -16.99 23.93
N LYS A 379 9.74 -17.12 22.73
CA LYS A 379 10.81 -16.26 22.22
C LYS A 379 10.34 -14.80 22.08
N GLU A 380 9.13 -14.57 21.58
CA GLU A 380 8.56 -13.22 21.47
C GLU A 380 8.21 -12.63 22.84
N LYS A 381 7.70 -13.44 23.77
CA LYS A 381 7.46 -13.03 25.15
C LYS A 381 8.75 -12.57 25.83
N ILE A 382 9.83 -13.34 25.72
CA ILE A 382 11.17 -12.95 26.22
C ILE A 382 11.66 -11.68 25.54
N LYS A 383 11.48 -11.55 24.21
CA LYS A 383 11.84 -10.34 23.47
C LYS A 383 11.06 -9.13 23.96
N ASN A 384 9.78 -9.27 24.29
CA ASN A 384 8.95 -8.18 24.81
C ASN A 384 9.42 -7.74 26.21
N VAL A 385 9.77 -8.68 27.08
CA VAL A 385 10.40 -8.37 28.38
C VAL A 385 11.72 -7.63 28.19
N ALA A 386 12.59 -8.11 27.29
CA ALA A 386 13.84 -7.43 26.96
C ALA A 386 13.61 -6.02 26.38
N CYS A 387 12.59 -5.83 25.54
CA CYS A 387 12.19 -4.52 25.03
C CYS A 387 11.75 -3.58 26.17
N PHE A 388 10.94 -4.09 27.11
CA PHE A 388 10.51 -3.33 28.28
C PHE A 388 11.72 -2.91 29.14
N ILE A 389 12.57 -3.86 29.53
CA ILE A 389 13.79 -3.60 30.31
C ILE A 389 14.67 -2.57 29.60
N LYS A 390 14.95 -2.75 28.30
CA LYS A 390 15.73 -1.79 27.49
C LYS A 390 15.10 -0.40 27.48
N GLY A 391 13.77 -0.32 27.36
CA GLY A 391 13.02 0.93 27.41
C GLY A 391 13.18 1.64 28.76
N VAL A 392 13.01 0.91 29.87
CA VAL A 392 13.17 1.45 31.22
C VAL A 392 14.62 1.87 31.48
N THR A 393 15.61 1.06 31.09
CA THR A 393 17.03 1.43 31.18
C THR A 393 17.33 2.71 30.40
N GLY A 394 16.78 2.85 29.19
CA GLY A 394 16.94 4.07 28.39
C GLY A 394 16.31 5.30 29.04
N ALA A 395 15.14 5.14 29.64
CA ALA A 395 14.39 6.23 30.30
C ALA A 395 14.99 6.64 31.66
N ALA A 396 15.45 5.67 32.45
CA ALA A 396 15.94 5.87 33.81
C ALA A 396 17.46 6.09 33.88
N GLY A 397 18.25 5.45 33.01
CA GLY A 397 19.68 5.24 33.24
C GLY A 397 19.92 4.64 34.62
N TRP A 398 20.79 5.27 35.41
CA TRP A 398 21.10 4.88 36.80
C TRP A 398 20.14 5.45 37.86
N ASN A 399 19.06 6.15 37.48
CA ASN A 399 18.14 6.74 38.44
C ASN A 399 17.17 5.70 39.03
N ILE A 400 17.45 5.26 40.26
CA ILE A 400 16.67 4.23 40.97
C ILE A 400 15.20 4.64 41.14
N GLY A 401 14.92 5.92 41.45
CA GLY A 401 13.53 6.39 41.60
C GLY A 401 12.69 6.23 40.33
N THR A 402 13.30 6.43 39.16
CA THR A 402 12.62 6.25 37.85
C THR A 402 12.43 4.76 37.54
N TRP A 403 13.38 3.90 37.92
CA TRP A 403 13.21 2.44 37.85
C TRP A 403 12.04 1.96 38.71
N ILE A 404 12.01 2.34 39.99
CA ILE A 404 10.93 2.00 40.93
C ILE A 404 9.59 2.51 40.38
N LYS A 405 9.55 3.72 39.84
CA LYS A 405 8.34 4.29 39.22
C LYS A 405 7.84 3.40 38.07
N ASN A 406 8.71 3.00 37.14
CA ASN A 406 8.32 2.13 36.03
C ASN A 406 7.83 0.75 36.50
N MET A 407 8.47 0.15 37.50
CA MET A 407 8.02 -1.13 38.06
C MET A 407 6.66 -0.97 38.77
N ARG A 408 6.51 0.06 39.60
CA ARG A 408 5.26 0.37 40.31
C ARG A 408 4.08 0.51 39.34
N TYR A 409 4.22 1.32 38.31
CA TYR A 409 3.13 1.60 37.37
C TYR A 409 2.80 0.43 36.44
N ASN A 410 3.79 -0.40 36.06
CA ASN A 410 3.52 -1.53 35.17
C ASN A 410 3.11 -2.83 35.89
N LEU A 411 3.49 -3.03 37.16
CA LEU A 411 3.26 -4.30 37.86
C LEU A 411 2.26 -4.21 39.00
N PHE A 412 2.07 -3.03 39.60
CA PHE A 412 1.32 -2.89 40.86
C PHE A 412 0.20 -1.84 40.83
N CYS A 413 0.10 -1.04 39.76
CA CYS A 413 -0.93 0.00 39.63
C CYS A 413 -2.17 -0.55 38.93
N ARG A 414 -3.28 -0.71 39.68
CA ARG A 414 -4.54 -1.29 39.17
C ARG A 414 -5.28 -0.40 38.16
N GLN A 415 -4.95 0.90 38.14
CA GLN A 415 -5.50 1.86 37.19
C GLN A 415 -4.95 1.64 35.77
N ILE A 416 -3.78 1.01 35.62
CA ILE A 416 -3.16 0.78 34.32
C ILE A 416 -3.29 -0.70 33.94
N GLU A 417 -3.87 -0.96 32.78
CA GLU A 417 -4.02 -2.31 32.25
C GLU A 417 -2.80 -2.65 31.38
N THR A 418 -1.89 -3.42 31.96
CA THR A 418 -0.60 -3.80 31.37
C THR A 418 -0.47 -5.31 31.23
N ASP A 419 0.34 -5.71 30.27
CA ASP A 419 0.85 -7.07 30.08
C ASP A 419 2.17 -6.99 29.30
N ILE A 420 3.29 -7.07 30.03
CA ILE A 420 4.63 -6.95 29.43
C ILE A 420 4.89 -8.07 28.43
N LEU A 421 4.38 -9.28 28.67
CA LEU A 421 4.55 -10.43 27.77
C LEU A 421 3.83 -10.16 26.45
N GLU A 422 2.70 -9.48 26.52
CA GLU A 422 1.92 -9.03 25.36
C GLU A 422 2.30 -7.63 24.84
N ARG A 423 3.44 -7.08 25.28
CA ARG A 423 3.96 -5.77 24.82
C ARG A 423 3.03 -4.59 25.13
N LYS A 424 2.26 -4.72 26.21
CA LYS A 424 1.32 -3.72 26.74
C LYS A 424 1.95 -3.11 28.00
N PHE A 425 2.70 -2.02 27.85
CA PHE A 425 3.41 -1.42 28.98
C PHE A 425 3.61 0.08 28.77
N ILE A 426 3.84 0.80 29.87
CA ILE A 426 4.22 2.21 29.86
C ILE A 426 5.70 2.37 30.19
N ILE A 427 6.40 3.24 29.47
CA ILE A 427 7.76 3.69 29.81
C ILE A 427 7.68 5.15 30.26
N ILE A 428 8.05 5.39 31.51
CA ILE A 428 8.00 6.71 32.15
C ILE A 428 9.42 7.25 32.27
N ASN A 429 9.71 8.36 31.58
CA ASN A 429 11.00 9.04 31.65
C ASN A 429 11.16 9.89 32.92
N LYS A 430 12.38 10.36 33.17
CA LYS A 430 12.66 11.32 34.26
C LYS A 430 11.81 12.58 34.12
N TYR A 431 11.45 13.18 35.26
CA TYR A 431 10.62 14.39 35.33
C TYR A 431 9.23 14.19 34.71
N CYS A 432 8.61 13.04 34.96
CA CYS A 432 7.22 12.79 34.63
C CYS A 432 6.40 12.57 35.90
N THR A 433 5.26 13.23 35.98
CA THR A 433 4.29 13.14 37.08
C THR A 433 3.00 12.57 36.53
N LEU A 434 2.54 11.48 37.15
CA LEU A 434 1.29 10.81 36.82
C LEU A 434 0.40 10.89 38.06
N ASP A 435 -0.79 11.42 37.90
CA ASP A 435 -1.84 11.46 38.92
C ASP A 435 -3.08 10.75 38.38
N LEU A 436 -3.40 9.61 38.99
CA LEU A 436 -4.46 8.70 38.55
C LEU A 436 -5.43 8.47 39.70
N HIS A 437 -6.66 8.97 39.56
CA HIS A 437 -7.72 8.72 40.54
C HIS A 437 -7.93 7.21 40.74
N PRO A 438 -8.32 6.71 41.93
CA PRO A 438 -8.52 5.27 42.17
C PRO A 438 -9.49 4.56 41.20
N LYS A 439 -10.44 5.31 40.62
CA LYS A 439 -11.41 4.83 39.62
C LYS A 439 -11.01 5.12 38.16
N ALA A 440 -9.85 5.74 37.94
CA ALA A 440 -9.34 6.03 36.60
C ALA A 440 -8.88 4.75 35.88
N LYS A 441 -8.88 4.80 34.55
CA LYS A 441 -8.39 3.70 33.70
C LYS A 441 -7.45 4.21 32.61
N LEU A 442 -6.26 3.61 32.55
CA LEU A 442 -5.34 3.71 31.43
C LEU A 442 -5.17 2.32 30.80
N VAL A 443 -5.74 2.14 29.62
CA VAL A 443 -5.76 0.85 28.91
C VAL A 443 -4.66 0.85 27.85
N LEU A 444 -3.71 -0.08 27.96
CA LEU A 444 -2.60 -0.18 27.01
C LEU A 444 -2.77 -1.45 26.17
N ASN A 445 -3.11 -1.30 24.89
CA ASN A 445 -3.04 -2.40 23.93
C ASN A 445 -1.68 -2.44 23.20
N ALA A 446 -0.82 -1.45 23.44
CA ALA A 446 0.53 -1.34 22.91
C ALA A 446 1.40 -0.38 23.77
N PRO A 447 2.72 -0.25 23.50
CA PRO A 447 3.60 0.56 24.33
C PRO A 447 3.28 2.05 24.33
N PHE A 448 3.21 2.64 25.52
CA PHE A 448 3.11 4.09 25.72
C PHE A 448 4.40 4.64 26.32
N ILE A 449 5.05 5.60 25.65
CA ILE A 449 6.28 6.22 26.15
C ILE A 449 5.98 7.66 26.54
N MET A 450 6.07 7.98 27.83
CA MET A 450 5.79 9.30 28.37
C MET A 450 7.08 10.06 28.67
N GLY A 451 7.14 11.31 28.21
CA GLY A 451 8.21 12.27 28.47
C GLY A 451 9.54 11.95 27.80
N TYR A 452 9.54 11.32 26.62
CA TYR A 452 10.77 10.98 25.88
C TYR A 452 11.68 12.20 25.70
N LYS A 453 12.97 12.07 26.09
CA LYS A 453 13.94 13.17 26.14
C LYS A 453 14.90 13.12 24.94
N ARG A 454 14.86 14.14 24.07
CA ARG A 454 15.92 14.36 23.06
C ARG A 454 17.13 15.09 23.63
N ILE A 455 16.92 16.02 24.57
CA ILE A 455 17.97 16.78 25.22
C ILE A 455 18.34 16.10 26.53
N LYS A 456 19.58 15.61 26.63
CA LYS A 456 20.10 14.98 27.86
C LYS A 456 20.09 16.00 29.01
N GLY A 457 19.61 15.59 30.18
CA GLY A 457 19.57 16.43 31.38
C GLY A 457 18.37 17.38 31.50
N SER A 458 17.52 17.51 30.48
CA SER A 458 16.34 18.38 30.54
C SER A 458 15.40 18.02 31.70
N LYS A 459 15.11 19.01 32.55
CA LYS A 459 14.22 18.90 33.72
C LYS A 459 12.78 19.33 33.44
N LEU A 460 12.45 19.72 32.21
CA LEU A 460 11.09 20.13 31.86
C LEU A 460 10.11 18.98 32.14
N GLU A 461 9.14 19.23 33.01
CA GLU A 461 8.19 18.24 33.50
C GLU A 461 7.23 17.80 32.40
N SER A 462 6.74 16.56 32.47
CA SER A 462 5.58 16.10 31.70
C SER A 462 4.53 15.53 32.66
N ARG A 463 3.27 15.86 32.44
CA ARG A 463 2.18 15.59 33.37
C ARG A 463 1.08 14.77 32.69
N LEU A 464 0.56 13.79 33.42
CA LEU A 464 -0.63 13.04 33.05
C LEU A 464 -1.57 13.01 34.24
N LEU A 465 -2.77 13.57 34.08
CA LEU A 465 -3.87 13.51 35.03
C LEU A 465 -5.02 12.69 34.43
N ILE A 466 -5.52 11.71 35.18
CA ILE A 466 -6.79 11.04 34.87
C ILE A 466 -7.66 11.07 36.12
N GLU A 467 -8.78 11.77 36.03
CA GLU A 467 -9.71 11.99 37.14
C GLU A 467 -10.70 10.82 37.33
N GLU A 468 -11.67 10.99 38.24
CA GLU A 468 -12.65 9.97 38.59
C GLU A 468 -13.40 9.44 37.35
N ASN A 469 -13.36 8.12 37.14
CA ASN A 469 -13.97 7.43 36.00
C ASN A 469 -13.47 7.90 34.61
N GLY A 470 -12.40 8.70 34.55
CA GLY A 470 -11.74 9.03 33.29
C GLY A 470 -11.04 7.81 32.70
N ARG A 471 -11.06 7.72 31.37
CA ARG A 471 -10.45 6.60 30.62
C ARG A 471 -9.52 7.13 29.54
N MET A 472 -8.31 6.60 29.48
CA MET A 472 -7.36 6.79 28.38
C MET A 472 -7.00 5.44 27.77
N GLU A 473 -6.96 5.34 26.45
CA GLU A 473 -6.62 4.10 25.74
C GLU A 473 -5.58 4.34 24.64
N ILE A 474 -4.53 3.50 24.61
CA ILE A 474 -3.63 3.36 23.46
C ILE A 474 -4.01 2.10 22.70
N LYS A 475 -4.59 2.25 21.49
CA LYS A 475 -5.23 1.16 20.74
C LYS A 475 -4.24 0.29 19.95
N TYR A 476 -3.36 0.88 19.15
CA TYR A 476 -2.47 0.14 18.25
C TYR A 476 -1.05 0.71 18.32
N GLY A 477 -0.04 -0.15 18.13
CA GLY A 477 1.34 0.32 17.92
C GLY A 477 1.92 1.18 19.05
N SER A 478 3.20 1.55 18.93
CA SER A 478 3.82 2.38 19.98
C SER A 478 3.37 3.84 19.86
N TYR A 479 3.04 4.50 20.96
CA TYR A 479 2.82 5.95 20.97
C TYR A 479 3.80 6.66 21.90
N THR A 480 4.53 7.65 21.37
CA THR A 480 5.58 8.36 22.12
C THR A 480 5.24 9.83 22.30
N VAL A 481 5.15 10.25 23.56
CA VAL A 481 4.98 11.65 23.97
C VAL A 481 6.31 12.19 24.45
N TYR A 482 6.77 13.29 23.83
CA TYR A 482 8.01 13.93 24.23
C TYR A 482 7.82 14.76 25.50
N TYR A 483 8.92 15.16 26.12
CA TYR A 483 8.91 15.94 27.34
C TYR A 483 8.14 17.28 27.24
N GLY A 484 7.72 17.85 28.37
CA GLY A 484 6.96 19.12 28.38
C GLY A 484 5.47 18.98 28.11
N ALA A 485 4.95 17.75 28.02
CA ALA A 485 3.54 17.52 27.74
C ALA A 485 2.65 17.70 28.98
N ASP A 486 1.42 18.15 28.76
CA ASP A 486 0.34 18.18 29.73
C ASP A 486 -0.88 17.46 29.17
N ILE A 487 -1.21 16.31 29.73
CA ILE A 487 -2.34 15.47 29.31
C ILE A 487 -3.31 15.38 30.48
N GLN A 488 -4.54 15.83 30.27
CA GLN A 488 -5.58 15.82 31.30
C GLN A 488 -6.83 15.14 30.75
N VAL A 489 -7.31 14.12 31.46
CA VAL A 489 -8.57 13.42 31.18
C VAL A 489 -9.48 13.62 32.39
N PHE A 490 -10.49 14.47 32.23
CA PHE A 490 -11.38 14.87 33.31
C PHE A 490 -12.38 13.78 33.68
N LYS A 491 -13.16 14.04 34.73
CA LYS A 491 -14.15 13.14 35.28
C LYS A 491 -15.08 12.57 34.20
N GLY A 492 -15.05 11.24 34.06
CA GLY A 492 -15.88 10.49 33.11
C GLY A 492 -15.55 10.68 31.62
N ALA A 493 -14.48 11.42 31.29
CA ALA A 493 -14.08 11.66 29.92
C ALA A 493 -13.32 10.45 29.32
N HIS A 494 -13.30 10.37 27.98
CA HIS A 494 -12.62 9.31 27.25
C HIS A 494 -11.57 9.86 26.26
N LEU A 495 -10.33 9.43 26.36
CA LEU A 495 -9.27 9.74 25.42
C LEU A 495 -8.80 8.47 24.72
N GLU A 496 -8.96 8.41 23.40
CA GLU A 496 -8.50 7.32 22.57
C GLU A 496 -7.34 7.76 21.66
N ILE A 497 -6.27 6.97 21.60
CA ILE A 497 -5.13 7.22 20.72
C ILE A 497 -4.79 5.94 19.94
N GLY A 498 -4.82 6.04 18.61
CA GLY A 498 -4.59 4.95 17.68
C GLY A 498 -3.15 4.48 17.61
N GLY A 499 -2.18 5.33 17.96
CA GLY A 499 -0.75 5.00 18.10
C GLY A 499 0.02 4.86 16.77
N ASP A 500 1.15 4.15 16.78
CA ASP A 500 2.18 4.14 15.71
C ASP A 500 2.63 5.54 15.26
N ALA A 501 2.78 6.44 16.24
CA ALA A 501 3.15 7.82 16.01
C ALA A 501 3.86 8.42 17.21
N SER A 502 4.30 9.67 17.06
CA SER A 502 4.86 10.45 18.17
C SER A 502 4.41 11.90 18.09
N VAL A 503 4.40 12.54 19.26
CA VAL A 503 4.14 13.97 19.44
C VAL A 503 5.36 14.62 20.09
N ASN A 504 5.75 15.78 19.57
CA ASN A 504 6.94 16.48 20.01
C ASN A 504 6.72 17.22 21.34
N VAL A 505 7.75 17.95 21.78
CA VAL A 505 7.76 18.69 23.05
C VAL A 505 6.55 19.63 23.15
N GLY A 506 5.95 19.69 24.35
CA GLY A 506 4.93 20.70 24.66
C GLY A 506 3.50 20.35 24.27
N LEU A 507 3.16 19.08 24.00
CA LEU A 507 1.76 18.69 23.75
C LEU A 507 0.86 19.13 24.92
N ASN A 508 -0.22 19.86 24.63
CA ASN A 508 -1.30 20.14 25.58
C ASN A 508 -2.56 19.41 25.11
N LEU A 509 -3.01 18.42 25.86
CA LEU A 509 -4.19 17.61 25.54
C LEU A 509 -5.17 17.66 26.71
N ILE A 510 -6.33 18.26 26.50
CA ILE A 510 -7.36 18.46 27.54
C ILE A 510 -8.65 17.79 27.07
N CYS A 511 -8.97 16.65 27.66
CA CYS A 511 -10.14 15.84 27.34
C CYS A 511 -11.16 15.90 28.48
N ALA A 512 -12.32 16.52 28.23
CA ALA A 512 -13.43 16.64 29.17
C ALA A 512 -14.71 15.93 28.71
N ASN A 513 -14.72 15.38 27.50
CA ASN A 513 -15.80 14.57 26.95
C ASN A 513 -15.22 13.36 26.22
N HIS A 514 -14.85 13.54 24.96
CA HIS A 514 -14.29 12.47 24.15
C HIS A 514 -13.36 13.04 23.09
N ILE A 515 -12.10 12.60 23.10
CA ILE A 515 -11.12 12.90 22.06
C ILE A 515 -10.65 11.57 21.49
N SER A 516 -10.82 11.39 20.18
CA SER A 516 -10.30 10.23 19.46
C SER A 516 -9.25 10.68 18.45
N ILE A 517 -8.04 10.11 18.55
CA ILE A 517 -6.91 10.38 17.66
C ILE A 517 -6.57 9.09 16.92
N GLY A 518 -6.60 9.11 15.59
CA GLY A 518 -6.35 7.96 14.75
C GLY A 518 -4.91 7.46 14.80
N ARG A 519 -4.69 6.27 14.22
CA ARG A 519 -3.36 5.66 14.09
C ARG A 519 -2.51 6.47 13.10
N TRP A 520 -1.19 6.46 13.28
CA TRP A 520 -0.22 7.24 12.48
C TRP A 520 -0.42 8.77 12.54
N THR A 521 -1.21 9.26 13.50
CA THR A 521 -1.41 10.68 13.71
C THR A 521 -0.42 11.20 14.75
N GLY A 522 0.47 12.08 14.30
CA GLY A 522 1.55 12.66 15.09
C GLY A 522 1.42 14.17 15.22
N GLY A 523 2.30 14.74 16.04
CA GLY A 523 2.29 16.17 16.33
C GLY A 523 3.67 16.81 16.38
N GLY A 524 3.75 18.02 15.85
CA GLY A 524 4.85 18.95 16.01
C GLY A 524 4.95 19.47 17.44
N ARG A 525 5.69 20.56 17.63
CA ARG A 525 5.87 21.17 18.96
C ARG A 525 4.62 21.94 19.37
N ASN A 526 4.33 21.95 20.67
CA ASN A 526 3.30 22.79 21.28
C ASN A 526 1.90 22.66 20.63
N VAL A 527 1.58 21.47 20.12
CA VAL A 527 0.23 21.18 19.62
C VAL A 527 -0.75 21.23 20.80
N THR A 528 -1.89 21.89 20.62
CA THR A 528 -2.96 21.94 21.61
C THR A 528 -4.21 21.26 21.07
N ILE A 529 -4.77 20.31 21.82
CA ILE A 529 -6.03 19.62 21.48
C ILE A 529 -6.94 19.73 22.70
N ARG A 530 -8.08 20.42 22.55
CA ARG A 530 -9.02 20.64 23.66
C ARG A 530 -10.46 20.52 23.20
N ASP A 531 -11.20 19.61 23.83
CA ASP A 531 -12.63 19.39 23.52
C ASP A 531 -13.55 20.24 24.40
N ASN A 532 -13.01 21.14 25.23
CA ASN A 532 -13.77 21.99 26.14
C ASN A 532 -13.19 23.40 26.23
N ASN A 533 -13.97 24.35 26.77
CA ASN A 533 -13.58 25.76 26.97
C ASN A 533 -13.40 26.15 28.46
N GLY A 534 -13.31 25.18 29.37
CA GLY A 534 -13.33 25.43 30.81
C GLY A 534 -14.74 25.61 31.39
N GLU A 535 -14.87 25.45 32.71
CA GLU A 535 -16.15 25.59 33.41
C GLU A 535 -16.52 27.06 33.60
N HIS A 536 -17.28 27.60 32.64
CA HIS A 536 -17.81 28.96 32.68
C HIS A 536 -19.30 28.98 32.38
N HIS A 537 -20.05 29.81 33.12
CA HIS A 537 -21.46 30.06 32.83
C HIS A 537 -21.58 30.99 31.62
N ILE A 538 -21.89 30.42 30.45
CA ILE A 538 -22.04 31.16 29.20
C ILE A 538 -23.51 31.20 28.82
N SER A 539 -24.07 32.41 28.73
CA SER A 539 -25.48 32.64 28.41
C SER A 539 -25.74 32.55 26.90
N ILE A 540 -25.59 31.36 26.33
CA ILE A 540 -25.92 31.04 24.93
C ILE A 540 -26.79 29.78 24.92
N ARG A 541 -27.95 29.84 24.26
CA ARG A 541 -28.88 28.70 24.19
C ARG A 541 -28.19 27.51 23.50
N GLY A 542 -28.18 26.36 24.16
CA GLY A 542 -27.57 25.13 23.64
C GLY A 542 -26.04 25.09 23.74
N TYR A 543 -25.41 26.05 24.45
CA TYR A 543 -23.98 26.00 24.71
C TYR A 543 -23.61 24.72 25.45
N LYS A 544 -22.60 24.03 24.93
CA LYS A 544 -21.98 22.87 25.56
C LYS A 544 -20.58 23.25 26.00
N THR A 545 -20.27 22.99 27.26
CA THR A 545 -18.93 23.22 27.83
C THR A 545 -17.88 22.35 27.14
N SER A 546 -18.28 21.16 26.67
CA SER A 546 -17.44 20.23 25.94
C SER A 546 -18.16 19.61 24.74
N ILE A 547 -17.43 19.46 23.62
CA ILE A 547 -17.91 18.88 22.36
C ILE A 547 -16.80 17.96 21.82
N PRO A 548 -17.08 16.68 21.54
CA PRO A 548 -16.06 15.71 21.13
C PRO A 548 -15.20 16.15 19.95
N ILE A 549 -13.96 15.68 19.92
CA ILE A 549 -13.03 15.84 18.80
C ILE A 549 -12.72 14.48 18.19
N VAL A 550 -12.74 14.41 16.86
CA VAL A 550 -12.34 13.22 16.10
C VAL A 550 -11.23 13.60 15.13
N ILE A 551 -10.04 13.04 15.29
CA ILE A 551 -8.93 13.15 14.35
C ILE A 551 -8.72 11.76 13.78
N LYS A 552 -8.92 11.58 12.48
CA LYS A 552 -8.75 10.29 11.80
C LYS A 552 -7.26 9.94 11.63
N GLU A 553 -7.00 8.82 10.96
CA GLU A 553 -5.68 8.26 10.74
C GLU A 553 -4.79 9.12 9.84
N HIS A 554 -3.47 9.00 10.03
CA HIS A 554 -2.45 9.62 9.19
C HIS A 554 -2.67 11.15 9.05
N VAL A 555 -2.90 11.83 10.17
CA VAL A 555 -2.99 13.30 10.22
C VAL A 555 -1.69 13.89 10.74
N TRP A 556 -1.20 14.96 10.11
CA TRP A 556 -0.03 15.70 10.59
C TRP A 556 -0.43 17.01 11.25
N LEU A 557 -0.30 17.07 12.58
CA LEU A 557 -0.53 18.28 13.37
C LEU A 557 0.78 19.06 13.45
N THR A 558 0.96 20.12 12.67
CA THR A 558 2.24 20.86 12.70
C THR A 558 2.34 21.78 13.93
N GLU A 559 3.49 22.44 14.08
CA GLU A 559 3.84 23.25 15.24
C GLU A 559 2.77 24.29 15.63
N ASN A 560 2.51 24.41 16.94
CA ASN A 560 1.65 25.43 17.55
C ASN A 560 0.20 25.45 17.01
N CYS A 561 -0.29 24.41 16.34
CA CYS A 561 -1.70 24.37 15.96
C CYS A 561 -2.61 24.06 17.17
N THR A 562 -3.83 24.60 17.14
CA THR A 562 -4.85 24.40 18.16
C THR A 562 -6.09 23.76 17.55
N ILE A 563 -6.51 22.63 18.10
CA ILE A 563 -7.71 21.90 17.68
C ILE A 563 -8.82 22.19 18.69
N MET A 564 -9.90 22.80 18.21
CA MET A 564 -10.99 23.33 19.02
C MET A 564 -12.15 22.33 19.19
N PRO A 565 -13.05 22.53 20.18
CA PRO A 565 -14.18 21.63 20.42
C PRO A 565 -15.06 21.41 19.19
N GLY A 566 -15.53 20.18 19.00
CA GLY A 566 -16.38 19.80 17.87
C GLY A 566 -15.66 19.62 16.54
N THR A 567 -14.33 19.63 16.55
CA THR A 567 -13.54 19.47 15.32
C THR A 567 -13.49 18.01 14.87
N THR A 568 -13.73 17.80 13.58
CA THR A 568 -13.48 16.53 12.88
C THR A 568 -12.42 16.75 11.82
N ILE A 569 -11.31 16.01 11.89
CA ILE A 569 -10.22 16.03 10.91
C ILE A 569 -10.17 14.68 10.22
N GLU A 570 -10.42 14.67 8.92
CA GLU A 570 -10.41 13.44 8.13
C GLU A 570 -8.99 12.97 7.78
N ALA A 571 -8.90 11.73 7.31
CA ALA A 571 -7.62 11.04 7.13
C ALA A 571 -6.68 11.73 6.14
N GLY A 572 -5.37 11.65 6.40
CA GLY A 572 -4.35 12.20 5.51
C GLY A 572 -4.18 13.73 5.57
N ALA A 573 -4.98 14.45 6.36
CA ALA A 573 -4.93 15.90 6.42
C ALA A 573 -3.66 16.44 7.10
N ILE A 574 -3.25 17.66 6.72
CA ILE A 574 -2.15 18.39 7.33
C ILE A 574 -2.67 19.71 7.90
N ILE A 575 -2.46 19.90 9.20
CA ILE A 575 -2.78 21.15 9.89
C ILE A 575 -1.54 22.02 9.93
N SER A 576 -1.55 23.13 9.21
CA SER A 576 -0.40 24.04 9.09
C SER A 576 -0.08 24.79 10.39
N ALA A 577 1.14 25.31 10.50
CA ALA A 577 1.67 25.80 11.76
C ALA A 577 0.85 27.00 12.26
N ARG A 578 0.65 27.10 13.57
CA ARG A 578 -0.12 28.17 14.22
C ARG A 578 -1.57 28.31 13.73
N SER A 579 -2.16 27.23 13.20
CA SER A 579 -3.56 27.24 12.77
C SER A 579 -4.51 26.96 13.94
N VAL A 580 -5.68 27.61 13.95
CA VAL A 580 -6.78 27.32 14.87
C VAL A 580 -7.88 26.62 14.10
N VAL A 581 -8.07 25.34 14.37
CA VAL A 581 -8.97 24.47 13.61
C VAL A 581 -10.27 24.30 14.37
N GLN A 582 -11.38 24.62 13.70
CA GLN A 582 -12.73 24.40 14.18
C GLN A 582 -13.60 23.84 13.05
N GLY A 583 -14.48 22.88 13.37
CA GLY A 583 -15.41 22.30 12.40
C GLY A 583 -14.81 21.11 11.64
N HIS A 584 -15.06 21.03 10.33
CA HIS A 584 -14.67 19.88 9.50
C HIS A 584 -13.46 20.18 8.62
N VAL A 585 -12.47 19.29 8.64
CA VAL A 585 -11.29 19.32 7.75
C VAL A 585 -11.34 18.10 6.81
N PRO A 586 -11.46 18.30 5.48
CA PRO A 586 -11.55 17.21 4.51
C PRO A 586 -10.29 16.33 4.40
N SER A 587 -10.47 15.09 3.93
CA SER A 587 -9.37 14.13 3.74
C SER A 587 -8.35 14.67 2.75
N PHE A 588 -7.07 14.34 2.98
CA PHE A 588 -5.98 14.69 2.05
C PHE A 588 -5.91 16.19 1.72
N SER A 589 -6.22 17.06 2.69
CA SER A 589 -6.17 18.50 2.55
C SER A 589 -5.10 19.14 3.43
N ILE A 590 -4.62 20.31 3.04
CA ILE A 590 -3.87 21.19 3.93
C ILE A 590 -4.80 22.32 4.35
N VAL A 591 -4.91 22.56 5.66
CA VAL A 591 -5.59 23.76 6.20
C VAL A 591 -4.58 24.69 6.86
N SER A 592 -4.87 26.00 6.81
CA SER A 592 -4.02 27.03 7.41
C SER A 592 -4.83 28.24 7.88
N GLY A 593 -4.38 28.90 8.95
CA GLY A 593 -4.92 30.17 9.45
C GLY A 593 -5.71 30.06 10.76
N ASP A 594 -6.27 31.19 11.18
CA ASP A 594 -7.10 31.35 12.38
C ASP A 594 -8.32 32.24 12.03
N PRO A 595 -9.51 31.66 11.78
CA PRO A 595 -9.79 30.23 11.71
C PRO A 595 -9.14 29.57 10.49
N ALA A 596 -8.78 28.30 10.62
CA ALA A 596 -8.12 27.52 9.57
C ALA A 596 -9.06 27.30 8.38
N LYS A 597 -8.53 27.48 7.16
CA LYS A 597 -9.24 27.22 5.89
C LYS A 597 -8.42 26.27 5.01
N VAL A 598 -9.11 25.50 4.18
CA VAL A 598 -8.47 24.63 3.17
C VAL A 598 -7.70 25.50 2.19
N ILE A 599 -6.40 25.21 2.02
CA ILE A 599 -5.51 25.89 1.07
C ILE A 599 -5.06 24.97 -0.07
N GLU A 600 -5.12 23.64 0.13
CA GLU A 600 -4.76 22.65 -0.88
C GLU A 600 -5.53 21.34 -0.64
N THR A 601 -5.75 20.58 -1.71
CA THR A 601 -6.44 19.28 -1.72
C THR A 601 -5.61 18.22 -2.44
N LYS A 602 -5.97 16.94 -2.30
CA LYS A 602 -5.27 15.79 -2.93
C LYS A 602 -3.79 15.71 -2.54
N VAL A 603 -3.52 16.00 -1.27
CA VAL A 603 -2.17 15.99 -0.69
C VAL A 603 -1.82 14.59 -0.21
N TYR A 604 -0.67 14.09 -0.67
CA TYR A 604 -0.10 12.82 -0.24
C TYR A 604 1.26 13.09 0.38
N TRP A 605 1.47 12.57 1.59
CA TRP A 605 2.72 12.73 2.33
C TRP A 605 3.12 11.42 2.98
N LYS A 606 4.39 11.32 3.37
CA LYS A 606 4.94 10.15 4.07
C LYS A 606 5.39 10.56 5.46
N SER A 607 4.92 9.82 6.48
CA SER A 607 5.25 10.00 7.90
C SER A 607 6.67 9.62 8.28
#